data_AF-A0A850DDF2-F1
#
_entry.id   AF-A0A850DDF2-F1
#
_cell.length_a   1.000
_cell.length_b   1.000
_cell.length_c   1.000
_cell.angle_alpha   90.00
_cell.angle_beta   90.00
_cell.angle_gamma   90.00
#
_symmetry.space_group_name_H-M   'P 1'
#
loop_
_entity.id
_entity.type
_entity.pdbx_description
1 polymer ?
#
loop_
_entity_poly.entity_id
_entity_poly.type
_entity_poly.pdbx_seq_one_letter_code
_entity_poly.pdbx_strand_id
1 'polypeptide(L)'
;MNTKMQPPCAERPDQWDIDVGGPEAWQRAVAVCNDCPLLPQCQALANELQNRGIGPRAMIWAGVGYDGSGRVIRNLNIYRHGRGRNPLPLTIRRTGRVETEFPDESDAGGSSARRIVIHLTNRAPRRRRRRSHPPA
;
A
#
# COMPACT_ATOMS: atom_id res chain seq x y z
N MET A 1 12.96 43.76 -0.38
CA MET A 1 12.72 42.61 -1.27
C MET A 1 12.40 41.40 -0.40
N ASN A 2 11.13 41.06 -0.24
CA ASN A 2 10.73 39.90 0.58
C ASN A 2 10.70 38.68 -0.33
N THR A 3 11.88 38.12 -0.62
CA THR A 3 12.01 36.88 -1.38
C THR A 3 11.33 35.80 -0.53
N LYS A 4 10.12 35.39 -0.92
CA LYS A 4 9.44 34.25 -0.31
C LYS A 4 10.30 33.03 -0.59
N MET A 5 11.27 32.74 0.27
CA MET A 5 12.01 31.49 0.26
C MET A 5 10.98 30.39 0.46
N GLN A 6 10.55 29.78 -0.65
CA GLN A 6 9.73 28.58 -0.57
C GLN A 6 10.57 27.49 0.10
N PRO A 7 10.03 26.78 1.09
CA PRO A 7 10.75 25.67 1.67
C PRO A 7 10.98 24.60 0.59
N PRO A 8 12.07 23.82 0.68
CA PRO A 8 12.42 22.80 -0.31
C PRO A 8 11.31 21.75 -0.50
N CYS A 9 10.45 21.56 0.52
CA CYS A 9 9.28 20.71 0.43
C CYS A 9 8.14 21.25 -0.43
N ALA A 10 8.06 22.57 -0.65
CA ALA A 10 7.07 23.18 -1.53
C ALA A 10 7.52 23.24 -3.00
N GLU A 11 8.83 23.20 -3.26
CA GLU A 11 9.38 23.28 -4.62
C GLU A 11 9.16 21.98 -5.40
N ARG A 12 9.35 20.83 -4.74
CA ARG A 12 9.26 19.49 -5.36
C ARG A 12 8.47 18.52 -4.50
N PRO A 13 7.13 18.62 -4.46
CA PRO A 13 6.29 17.83 -3.56
C PRO A 13 6.36 16.31 -3.85
N ASP A 14 6.68 15.91 -5.09
CA ASP A 14 6.91 14.53 -5.52
C ASP A 14 7.98 13.80 -4.70
N GLN A 15 9.03 14.51 -4.26
CA GLN A 15 10.14 13.92 -3.50
C GLN A 15 9.78 13.60 -2.05
N TRP A 16 8.67 14.14 -1.57
CA TRP A 16 8.17 13.95 -0.21
C TRP A 16 7.04 12.93 -0.18
N ASP A 17 6.53 12.54 -1.36
CA ASP A 17 5.49 11.54 -1.49
C ASP A 17 6.05 10.17 -1.12
N ILE A 18 5.35 9.55 -0.21
CA ILE A 18 5.71 8.31 0.43
C ILE A 18 5.39 7.15 -0.55
N ASP A 19 4.40 7.31 -1.45
CA ASP A 19 4.05 6.35 -2.50
C ASP A 19 4.97 6.37 -3.75
N VAL A 20 5.73 7.46 -3.97
CA VAL A 20 6.64 7.60 -5.14
C VAL A 20 8.06 7.12 -4.83
N GLY A 21 8.53 7.37 -3.60
CA GLY A 21 9.90 7.08 -3.18
C GLY A 21 10.14 5.66 -2.66
N GLY A 22 11.38 5.44 -2.21
CA GLY A 22 11.78 4.27 -1.43
C GLY A 22 12.61 4.69 -0.21
N PRO A 23 13.06 3.73 0.63
CA PRO A 23 13.71 4.02 1.91
C PRO A 23 14.81 5.08 1.87
N GLU A 24 15.70 5.02 0.88
CA GLU A 24 16.79 5.97 0.71
C GLU A 24 16.29 7.39 0.35
N ALA A 25 15.33 7.49 -0.58
CA ALA A 25 14.74 8.77 -0.96
C ALA A 25 14.02 9.41 0.23
N TRP A 26 13.30 8.60 1.01
CA TRP A 26 12.63 9.08 2.21
C TRP A 26 13.60 9.55 3.29
N GLN A 27 14.70 8.83 3.52
CA GLN A 27 15.74 9.27 4.46
C GLN A 27 16.34 10.62 4.05
N ARG A 28 16.61 10.81 2.75
CA ARG A 28 17.07 12.11 2.23
C ARG A 28 16.05 13.21 2.45
N ALA A 29 14.77 12.97 2.13
CA ALA A 29 13.71 13.93 2.38
C ALA A 29 13.62 14.29 3.88
N VAL A 30 13.67 13.31 4.79
CA VAL A 30 13.71 13.57 6.24
C VAL A 30 14.91 14.44 6.63
N ALA A 31 16.11 14.14 6.12
CA ALA A 31 17.31 14.95 6.38
C ALA A 31 17.13 16.41 5.91
N VAL A 32 16.65 16.60 4.68
CA VAL A 32 16.35 17.95 4.14
C VAL A 32 15.30 18.68 4.98
N CYS A 33 14.32 17.95 5.53
CA CYS A 33 13.32 18.54 6.42
C CYS A 33 13.94 19.03 7.73
N ASN A 34 14.86 18.23 8.28
CA ASN A 34 15.53 18.55 9.54
C ASN A 34 16.46 19.76 9.42
N ASP A 35 17.02 20.00 8.23
CA ASP A 35 17.85 21.17 7.94
C ASP A 35 17.01 22.44 7.64
N CYS A 36 15.69 22.31 7.51
CA CYS A 36 14.82 23.43 7.17
C CYS A 36 14.60 24.36 8.39
N PRO A 37 14.85 25.68 8.28
CA PRO A 37 14.61 26.63 9.38
C PRO A 37 13.17 26.70 9.88
N LEU A 38 12.21 26.28 9.05
CA LEU A 38 10.78 26.27 9.38
C LEU A 38 10.33 25.01 10.13
N LEU A 39 11.24 24.05 10.37
CA LEU A 39 10.93 22.77 11.01
C LEU A 39 10.10 22.92 12.30
N PRO A 40 10.42 23.81 13.27
CA PRO A 40 9.65 23.93 14.50
C PRO A 40 8.19 24.34 14.26
N GLN A 41 7.95 25.20 13.26
CA GLN A 41 6.61 25.65 12.89
C GLN A 41 5.84 24.52 12.19
N CYS A 42 6.51 23.77 11.30
CA CYS A 42 5.93 22.61 10.64
C CYS A 42 5.55 21.52 11.64
N GLN A 43 6.35 21.29 12.69
CA GLN A 43 6.08 20.32 13.75
C GLN A 43 4.88 20.74 14.60
N ALA A 44 4.80 22.01 15.01
CA ALA A 44 3.65 22.53 15.75
C ALA A 44 2.33 22.35 14.96
N LEU A 45 2.35 22.71 13.68
CA LEU A 45 1.19 22.54 12.80
C LEU A 45 0.84 21.05 12.60
N ALA A 46 1.84 20.19 12.40
CA ALA A 46 1.61 18.76 12.25
C ALA A 46 0.97 18.12 13.50
N ASN A 47 1.35 18.58 14.70
CA ASN A 47 0.75 18.12 15.95
C ASN A 47 -0.70 18.60 16.07
N GLU A 48 -0.98 19.86 15.73
CA GLU A 48 -2.33 20.40 15.73
C GLU A 48 -3.25 19.63 14.77
N LEU A 49 -2.78 19.36 13.55
CA LEU A 49 -3.55 18.62 12.54
C LEU A 49 -3.80 17.17 12.97
N GLN A 50 -2.81 16.51 13.59
CA GLN A 50 -2.98 15.17 14.15
C GLN A 50 -4.01 15.13 15.27
N ASN A 51 -4.00 16.10 16.19
CA ASN A 51 -4.97 16.20 17.27
C ASN A 51 -6.42 16.39 16.75
N ARG A 52 -6.56 17.00 15.57
CA ARG A 52 -7.84 17.19 14.87
C ARG A 52 -8.22 16.00 13.97
N GLY A 53 -7.34 15.01 13.81
CA GLY A 53 -7.56 13.86 12.92
C GLY A 53 -7.42 14.16 11.42
N ILE A 54 -6.83 15.31 11.05
CA ILE A 54 -6.64 15.78 9.66
C ILE A 54 -5.15 15.95 9.32
N GLY A 55 -4.31 15.07 9.87
CA GLY A 55 -2.88 15.07 9.62
C GLY A 55 -2.50 14.87 8.13
N PRO A 56 -1.27 15.25 7.75
CA PRO A 56 -0.76 14.98 6.40
C PRO A 56 -0.79 13.48 6.10
N ARG A 57 -1.10 13.14 4.84
CA ARG A 57 -1.29 11.76 4.38
C ARG A 57 -0.35 11.43 3.24
N ALA A 58 0.13 10.20 3.22
CA ALA A 58 0.98 9.66 2.17
C ALA A 58 2.21 10.52 1.85
N MET A 59 2.79 11.19 2.84
CA MET A 59 3.94 12.07 2.61
C MET A 59 4.86 12.22 3.82
N ILE A 60 6.05 12.74 3.58
CA ILE A 60 7.00 13.18 4.60
C ILE A 60 6.74 14.65 4.90
N TRP A 61 6.48 14.95 6.16
CA TRP A 61 6.22 16.31 6.64
C TRP A 61 6.87 16.51 8.01
N ALA A 62 7.47 17.69 8.24
CA ALA A 62 8.10 18.04 9.51
C ALA A 62 9.11 16.99 10.03
N GLY A 63 9.87 16.36 9.12
CA GLY A 63 10.86 15.32 9.43
C GLY A 63 10.25 13.93 9.71
N VAL A 64 8.94 13.77 9.52
CA VAL A 64 8.20 12.55 9.85
C VAL A 64 7.48 12.01 8.62
N GLY A 65 7.55 10.69 8.39
CA GLY A 65 6.76 10.02 7.35
C GLY A 65 5.36 9.69 7.84
N TYR A 66 4.35 9.97 7.01
CA TYR A 66 2.94 9.66 7.27
C TYR A 66 2.40 8.69 6.23
N ASP A 67 1.69 7.65 6.67
CA ASP A 67 1.03 6.71 5.76
C ASP A 67 -0.22 7.33 5.10
N GLY A 68 -0.84 6.60 4.15
CA GLY A 68 -2.06 7.06 3.47
C GLY A 68 -3.27 7.29 4.40
N SER A 69 -3.22 6.79 5.65
CA SER A 69 -4.25 7.07 6.67
C SER A 69 -3.96 8.33 7.47
N GLY A 70 -2.73 8.87 7.41
CA GLY A 70 -2.26 10.00 8.20
C GLY A 70 -1.59 9.58 9.51
N ARG A 71 -1.17 8.32 9.63
CA ARG A 71 -0.46 7.81 10.81
C ARG A 71 1.03 7.92 10.64
N VAL A 72 1.73 8.22 11.74
CA VAL A 72 3.19 8.27 11.76
C VAL A 72 3.80 6.89 11.47
N ILE A 73 4.67 6.86 10.48
CA ILE A 73 5.51 5.72 10.13
C ILE A 73 6.71 5.70 11.09
N ARG A 74 6.73 4.76 12.04
CA ARG A 74 7.78 4.69 13.08
C ARG A 74 9.16 4.32 12.53
N ASN A 75 9.21 3.56 11.44
CA ASN A 75 10.46 3.12 10.83
C ASN A 75 10.33 3.13 9.31
N LEU A 76 10.77 4.22 8.69
CA LEU A 76 10.71 4.42 7.24
C LEU A 76 11.62 3.43 6.50
N ASN A 77 12.69 2.91 7.12
CA ASN A 77 13.64 2.03 6.44
C ASN A 77 13.03 0.66 6.10
N ILE A 78 12.12 0.17 6.95
CA ILE A 78 11.42 -1.10 6.76
C ILE A 78 9.98 -0.91 6.30
N TYR A 79 9.51 0.34 6.23
CA TYR A 79 8.16 0.62 5.79
C TYR A 79 8.01 0.17 4.35
N ARG A 80 7.10 -0.77 4.15
CA ARG A 80 6.68 -1.18 2.82
C ARG A 80 5.35 -0.51 2.61
N HIS A 81 5.27 0.42 1.68
CA HIS A 81 4.00 0.77 1.06
C HIS A 81 3.34 -0.54 0.70
N GLY A 82 2.28 -0.88 1.45
CA GLY A 82 1.45 -2.00 1.07
C GLY A 82 0.99 -1.64 -0.32
N ARG A 83 1.54 -2.32 -1.35
CA ARG A 83 1.15 -2.08 -2.74
C ARG A 83 -0.37 -1.97 -2.69
N GLY A 84 -0.92 -0.79 -2.96
CA GLY A 84 -2.32 -0.71 -3.31
C GLY A 84 -2.48 -1.71 -4.43
N ARG A 85 -3.12 -2.85 -4.14
CA ARG A 85 -3.44 -3.95 -5.05
C ARG A 85 -2.71 -3.86 -6.41
N ASN A 86 -1.43 -4.22 -6.47
CA ASN A 86 -1.08 -5.00 -7.64
C ASN A 86 -1.72 -6.35 -7.35
N PRO A 87 -2.79 -6.78 -8.05
CA PRO A 87 -3.16 -8.17 -7.98
C PRO A 87 -1.87 -8.93 -8.27
N LEU A 88 -1.48 -9.80 -7.34
CA LEU A 88 -0.51 -10.85 -7.64
C LEU A 88 -0.89 -11.37 -9.03
N PRO A 89 0.02 -11.44 -10.01
CA PRO A 89 -0.33 -11.97 -11.31
C PRO A 89 -1.03 -13.29 -11.07
N LEU A 90 -2.31 -13.37 -11.45
CA LEU A 90 -3.14 -14.54 -11.24
C LEU A 90 -2.49 -15.66 -12.05
N THR A 91 -1.62 -16.45 -11.42
CA THR A 91 -1.12 -17.67 -12.03
C THR A 91 -2.30 -18.64 -12.11
N ILE A 92 -2.94 -18.69 -13.27
CA ILE A 92 -3.96 -19.68 -13.60
C ILE A 92 -3.25 -21.04 -13.66
N ARG A 93 -3.31 -21.80 -12.57
CA ARG A 93 -3.00 -23.24 -12.62
C ARG A 93 -4.19 -23.95 -13.25
N ARG A 94 -4.02 -24.34 -14.52
CA ARG A 94 -4.97 -25.13 -15.31
C ARG A 94 -4.98 -26.57 -14.77
N THR A 95 -5.80 -26.87 -13.75
CA THR A 95 -6.11 -28.27 -13.42
C THR A 95 -7.18 -28.76 -14.39
N GLY A 96 -6.74 -29.54 -15.38
CA GLY A 96 -7.64 -30.17 -16.34
C GLY A 96 -8.50 -31.24 -15.65
N ARG A 97 -9.82 -31.10 -15.77
CA ARG A 97 -10.72 -32.23 -15.86
C ARG A 97 -11.81 -31.85 -16.84
N VAL A 98 -11.71 -32.41 -18.05
CA VAL A 98 -12.77 -32.38 -19.05
C VAL A 98 -13.58 -33.64 -18.77
N GLU A 99 -14.77 -33.48 -18.20
CA GLU A 99 -15.83 -34.49 -18.28
C GLU A 99 -16.54 -34.25 -19.61
N THR A 100 -16.19 -35.07 -20.60
CA THR A 100 -16.87 -35.17 -21.89
C THR A 100 -17.95 -36.23 -21.77
N GLU A 101 -19.21 -35.83 -21.60
CA GLU A 101 -20.37 -36.73 -21.71
C GLU A 101 -21.59 -36.00 -22.34
N PHE A 102 -21.73 -36.22 -23.67
CA PHE A 102 -22.94 -36.33 -24.50
C PHE A 102 -23.84 -35.10 -24.82
N PRO A 103 -24.75 -35.19 -25.82
CA PRO A 103 -24.47 -35.35 -27.25
C PRO A 103 -25.26 -34.34 -28.12
N ASP A 104 -24.86 -34.27 -29.40
CA ASP A 104 -25.63 -33.92 -30.61
C ASP A 104 -26.97 -33.16 -30.46
N GLU A 105 -27.00 -31.87 -30.81
CA GLU A 105 -28.02 -31.35 -31.74
C GLU A 105 -27.58 -30.00 -32.35
N SER A 106 -27.75 -29.90 -33.66
CA SER A 106 -27.45 -28.73 -34.48
C SER A 106 -28.44 -27.61 -34.19
N ASP A 107 -27.98 -26.37 -33.98
CA ASP A 107 -28.29 -25.23 -34.86
C ASP A 107 -27.80 -23.87 -34.34
N ALA A 108 -27.47 -23.03 -35.32
CA ALA A 108 -27.42 -21.58 -35.37
C ALA A 108 -27.25 -20.74 -34.08
N GLY A 109 -26.11 -20.04 -34.05
CA GLY A 109 -26.12 -18.57 -33.94
C GLY A 109 -26.69 -17.95 -32.67
N GLY A 110 -25.82 -17.74 -31.67
CA GLY A 110 -26.11 -16.81 -30.58
C GLY A 110 -24.89 -16.56 -29.74
N SER A 111 -24.33 -15.34 -29.79
CA SER A 111 -23.31 -14.87 -28.85
C SER A 111 -23.89 -14.86 -27.44
N SER A 112 -23.82 -16.01 -26.76
CA SER A 112 -24.28 -16.18 -25.39
C SER A 112 -23.24 -15.58 -24.45
N ALA A 113 -23.53 -14.39 -23.94
CA ALA A 113 -22.77 -13.72 -22.91
C ALA A 113 -22.64 -14.65 -21.69
N ARG A 114 -21.49 -15.30 -21.55
CA ARG A 114 -21.17 -16.17 -20.42
C ARG A 114 -21.16 -15.35 -19.13
N ARG A 115 -22.24 -15.45 -18.35
CA ARG A 115 -22.35 -14.85 -17.02
C ARG A 115 -21.55 -15.72 -16.03
N ILE A 116 -20.34 -15.29 -15.70
CA ILE A 116 -19.47 -15.97 -14.73
C ILE A 116 -19.95 -15.60 -13.31
N VAL A 117 -20.45 -16.59 -12.56
CA VAL A 117 -20.74 -16.44 -11.13
C VAL A 117 -19.49 -16.89 -10.35
N ILE A 118 -18.82 -15.95 -9.69
CA ILE A 118 -17.64 -16.22 -8.86
C ILE A 118 -18.12 -16.47 -7.42
N HIS A 119 -18.09 -17.72 -6.96
CA HIS A 119 -18.27 -18.05 -5.55
C HIS A 119 -16.93 -17.92 -4.82
N LEU A 120 -16.76 -16.85 -4.05
CA LEU A 120 -15.63 -16.70 -3.13
C LEU A 120 -15.90 -17.53 -1.85
N THR A 121 -15.13 -18.59 -1.63
CA THR A 121 -15.12 -19.29 -0.34
C THR A 121 -13.81 -18.98 0.41
N ASN A 122 -13.94 -18.40 1.60
CA ASN A 122 -12.82 -18.08 2.48
C ASN A 122 -12.32 -19.36 3.15
N ARG A 123 -11.20 -19.92 2.69
CA ARG A 123 -10.57 -21.09 3.35
C ARG A 123 -9.56 -20.60 4.40
N ALA A 124 -9.91 -20.77 5.67
CA ALA A 124 -9.04 -20.44 6.81
C ALA A 124 -7.70 -21.24 6.79
N PRO A 125 -6.59 -20.64 7.25
CA PRO A 125 -5.29 -21.31 7.28
C PRO A 125 -5.24 -22.45 8.32
N ARG A 126 -4.80 -23.64 7.89
CA ARG A 126 -4.60 -24.81 8.74
C ARG A 126 -3.52 -24.54 9.80
N ARG A 127 -3.91 -24.52 11.09
CA ARG A 127 -2.98 -24.62 12.23
C ARG A 127 -2.20 -25.94 12.15
N ARG A 128 -0.89 -25.89 11.93
CA ARG A 128 0.01 -27.04 12.17
C ARG A 128 -0.01 -27.39 13.65
N ARG A 129 -0.61 -28.53 14.01
CA ARG A 129 -0.46 -29.12 15.36
C ARG A 129 1.01 -29.53 15.53
N ARG A 130 1.69 -28.93 16.52
CA ARG A 130 2.97 -29.44 17.04
C ARG A 130 2.69 -30.82 17.65
N ARG A 131 3.43 -31.84 17.21
CA ARG A 131 3.49 -33.14 17.88
C ARG A 131 4.28 -32.95 19.18
N SER A 132 3.65 -33.23 20.32
CA SER A 132 4.33 -33.41 21.59
C SER A 132 4.87 -34.84 21.64
N HIS A 133 6.20 -34.99 21.78
CA HIS A 133 6.80 -36.25 22.24
C HIS A 133 6.72 -36.30 23.77
N PRO A 134 6.30 -37.41 24.40
CA PRO A 134 6.54 -37.63 25.82
C PRO A 134 7.99 -38.11 26.04
N PRO A 135 8.63 -37.76 27.17
CA PRO A 135 9.89 -38.37 27.60
C PRO A 135 9.67 -39.76 28.23
N ALA A 136 10.79 -40.47 28.37
CA ALA A 136 10.98 -41.89 28.66
C ALA A 136 10.23 -42.47 29.86
#